data_AF-A0A6G2QVE7-F1
#
_entry.id   AF-A0A6G2QVE7-F1
#
_cell.length_a   1.000
_cell.length_b   1.000
_cell.length_c   1.000
_cell.angle_alpha   90.00
_cell.angle_beta   90.00
_cell.angle_gamma   90.00
#
_symmetry.space_group_name_H-M   'P 1'
#
loop_
_entity.id
_entity.type
_entity.pdbx_description
1 polymer ?
#
loop_
_entity_poly.entity_id
_entity_poly.type
_entity_poly.pdbx_seq_one_letter_code
_entity_poly.pdbx_strand_id
1 'polypeptide(L)'
;RALAPGLPDPRLAVDCTRLTAVSLLAFGLAGYCSAALRAHRRFLAPAAIYVAYNAGIIAAMFLLGGAWGVRSAAVGVAVGGCLMVLVQLPSLWRQLASRTAPEPAVAGPAAEERPMRLALIAAVLLFALCRQSQVLVERFLASSLPAGAISHLNYAQKVAQIPMTLSLMVCTVTFPVVARALADGDTERARTRVERDLVLASCVVLSGMSAVVACAPQMIELLFQRGAFTAADTAATAGVMRVYALGLLGQTLVGALVRCYFSAGRPRWYPVGVMAAGI
;
A
#
# COMPACT_ATOMS: atom_id res chain seq x y z
N ARG A 1 -6.19 12.79 21.70
CA ARG A 1 -6.91 11.91 22.66
C ARG A 1 -7.86 10.94 21.95
N ALA A 2 -8.73 11.37 21.01
CA ALA A 2 -9.65 10.44 20.33
C ALA A 2 -8.98 9.34 19.48
N LEU A 3 -7.82 9.60 18.86
CA LEU A 3 -7.14 8.64 17.97
C LEU A 3 -6.06 7.80 18.66
N ALA A 4 -5.52 8.27 19.78
CA ALA A 4 -4.45 7.62 20.55
C ALA A 4 -4.40 8.21 21.97
N PRO A 5 -5.20 7.68 22.92
CA PRO A 5 -5.29 8.22 24.27
C PRO A 5 -4.06 7.94 25.16
N GLY A 6 -3.28 6.88 24.92
CA GLY A 6 -2.17 6.46 25.80
C GLY A 6 -0.77 6.98 25.41
N LEU A 7 -0.66 7.96 24.52
CA LEU A 7 0.65 8.53 24.15
C LEU A 7 1.23 9.40 25.29
N PRO A 8 2.51 9.23 25.67
CA PRO A 8 3.14 9.93 26.78
C PRO A 8 3.30 11.45 26.53
N ASP A 9 3.46 11.89 25.27
CA ASP A 9 3.50 13.31 24.91
C ASP A 9 2.48 13.65 23.80
N PRO A 10 1.28 14.13 24.16
CA PRO A 10 0.25 14.47 23.18
C PRO A 10 0.59 15.73 22.36
N ARG A 11 1.49 16.61 22.83
CA ARG A 11 1.82 17.85 22.11
C ARG A 11 2.68 17.56 20.88
N LEU A 12 3.70 16.72 21.04
CA LEU A 12 4.56 16.30 19.94
C LEU A 12 3.79 15.53 18.86
N ALA A 13 2.81 14.71 19.26
CA ALA A 13 1.91 14.03 18.33
C ALA A 13 1.03 15.02 17.54
N VAL A 14 0.49 16.06 18.20
CA VAL A 14 -0.30 17.10 17.54
C VAL A 14 0.54 17.90 16.56
N ASP A 15 1.76 18.30 16.94
CA ASP A 15 2.67 19.05 16.06
C ASP A 15 3.02 18.25 14.81
N CYS A 16 3.40 16.98 14.98
CA CYS A 16 3.68 16.09 13.87
C CYS A 16 2.44 15.91 12.98
N THR A 17 1.26 15.73 13.57
CA THR A 17 0.01 15.59 12.82
C THR A 17 -0.30 16.85 12.01
N ARG A 18 -0.12 18.04 12.58
CA ARG A 18 -0.33 19.32 11.86
C ARG A 18 0.64 19.48 10.70
N LEU A 19 1.92 19.15 10.91
CA LEU A 19 2.94 19.18 9.85
C LEU A 19 2.59 18.18 8.73
N THR A 20 2.20 16.95 9.07
CA THR A 20 1.81 15.97 8.05
C THR A 20 0.47 16.30 7.40
N ALA A 21 -0.43 17.02 8.06
CA ALA A 21 -1.72 17.39 7.47
C ALA A 21 -1.55 18.31 6.26
N VAL A 22 -0.49 19.14 6.24
CA VAL A 22 -0.14 19.97 5.07
C VAL A 22 0.13 19.10 3.83
N SER A 23 0.68 17.88 4.01
CA SER A 23 0.97 16.98 2.91
C SER A 23 -0.28 16.37 2.27
N LEU A 24 -1.46 16.47 2.89
CA LEU A 24 -2.72 15.95 2.33
C LEU A 24 -3.06 16.60 0.99
N LEU A 25 -2.89 17.93 0.89
CA LEU A 25 -3.11 18.65 -0.36
C LEU A 25 -2.11 18.19 -1.45
N ALA A 26 -0.85 18.03 -1.07
CA ALA A 26 0.19 17.56 -1.98
C ALA A 26 -0.06 16.12 -2.46
N PHE A 27 -0.55 15.22 -1.59
CA PHE A 27 -0.94 13.86 -1.96
C PHE A 27 -2.13 13.84 -2.91
N GLY A 28 -3.16 14.65 -2.64
CA GLY A 28 -4.30 14.79 -3.54
C GLY A 28 -3.87 15.26 -4.93
N LEU A 29 -3.04 16.30 -4.98
CA LEU A 29 -2.51 16.83 -6.24
C LEU A 29 -1.62 15.81 -6.96
N ALA A 30 -0.69 15.15 -6.24
CA ALA A 30 0.18 14.13 -6.81
C ALA A 30 -0.61 12.93 -7.37
N GLY A 31 -1.70 12.53 -6.69
CA GLY A 31 -2.62 11.50 -7.15
C GLY A 31 -3.39 11.91 -8.40
N TYR A 32 -3.87 13.15 -8.47
CA TYR A 32 -4.54 13.68 -9.66
C TYR A 32 -3.59 13.77 -10.86
N CYS A 33 -2.38 14.31 -10.66
CA CYS A 33 -1.34 14.33 -11.69
C CYS A 33 -0.97 12.93 -12.16
N SER A 34 -0.88 11.96 -11.24
CA SER A 34 -0.64 10.56 -11.58
C SER A 34 -1.74 9.98 -12.45
N ALA A 35 -3.00 10.23 -12.11
CA ALA A 35 -4.15 9.74 -12.86
C ALA A 35 -4.16 10.32 -14.28
N ALA A 36 -3.92 11.61 -14.43
CA ALA A 36 -3.82 12.28 -15.74
C ALA A 36 -2.67 11.70 -16.59
N LEU A 37 -1.46 11.57 -16.01
CA LEU A 37 -0.31 11.00 -16.71
C LEU A 37 -0.52 9.53 -17.11
N ARG A 38 -1.10 8.73 -16.22
CA ARG A 38 -1.45 7.32 -16.50
C ARG A 38 -2.50 7.18 -17.60
N ALA A 39 -3.51 8.06 -17.62
CA ALA A 39 -4.52 8.09 -18.69
C ALA A 39 -3.88 8.33 -20.07
N HIS A 40 -2.78 9.07 -20.11
CA HIS A 40 -1.99 9.30 -21.31
C HIS A 40 -0.79 8.34 -21.48
N ARG A 41 -0.85 7.15 -20.86
CA ARG A 41 0.17 6.08 -20.95
C ARG A 41 1.59 6.49 -20.50
N ARG A 42 1.74 7.52 -19.66
CA ARG A 42 3.02 7.90 -19.04
C ARG A 42 3.11 7.33 -17.63
N PHE A 43 3.84 6.22 -17.49
CA PHE A 43 3.94 5.49 -16.21
C PHE A 43 5.19 5.81 -15.39
N LEU A 44 6.26 6.29 -16.02
CA LEU A 44 7.54 6.52 -15.35
C LEU A 44 7.46 7.62 -14.28
N ALA A 45 6.88 8.78 -14.63
CA ALA A 45 6.77 9.88 -13.67
C ALA A 45 5.85 9.54 -12.48
N PRO A 46 4.68 8.89 -12.67
CA PRO A 46 3.88 8.38 -11.55
C PRO A 46 4.56 7.30 -10.70
N ALA A 47 5.49 6.53 -11.28
CA ALA A 47 6.26 5.53 -10.52
C ALA A 47 7.36 6.18 -9.64
N ALA A 48 7.94 7.29 -10.09
CA ALA A 48 9.02 7.99 -9.38
C ALA A 48 8.57 8.74 -8.10
N ILE A 49 7.27 8.94 -7.93
CA ILE A 49 6.65 9.63 -6.79
C ILE A 49 7.11 9.07 -5.45
N TYR A 50 7.03 7.73 -5.27
CA TYR A 50 7.37 7.12 -3.98
C TYR A 50 8.87 7.18 -3.70
N VAL A 51 9.70 7.17 -4.73
CA VAL A 51 11.15 7.37 -4.60
C VAL A 51 11.42 8.79 -4.11
N ALA A 52 10.81 9.79 -4.74
CA ALA A 52 10.94 11.20 -4.36
C ALA A 52 10.43 11.47 -2.93
N TYR A 53 9.29 10.87 -2.58
CA TYR A 53 8.70 10.96 -1.24
C TYR A 53 9.63 10.40 -0.17
N ASN A 54 10.11 9.16 -0.35
CA ASN A 54 11.01 8.52 0.61
C ASN A 54 12.36 9.23 0.67
N ALA A 55 12.89 9.69 -0.47
CA ALA A 55 14.13 10.48 -0.51
C ALA A 55 13.98 11.79 0.28
N GLY A 56 12.83 12.48 0.16
CA GLY A 56 12.54 13.68 0.94
C GLY A 56 12.51 13.41 2.45
N ILE A 57 11.89 12.31 2.87
CA ILE A 57 11.87 11.90 4.29
C ILE A 57 13.30 11.60 4.79
N ILE A 58 14.06 10.80 4.05
CA ILE A 58 15.42 10.40 4.44
C ILE A 58 16.34 11.62 4.49
N ALA A 59 16.28 12.50 3.49
CA ALA A 59 17.08 13.73 3.45
C ALA A 59 16.74 14.66 4.62
N ALA A 60 15.45 14.84 4.93
CA ALA A 60 15.03 15.68 6.06
C ALA A 60 15.49 15.09 7.41
N MET A 61 15.41 13.77 7.58
CA MET A 61 15.93 13.10 8.78
C MET A 61 17.46 13.22 8.89
N PHE A 62 18.19 13.12 7.78
CA PHE A 62 19.64 13.23 7.78
C PHE A 62 20.11 14.66 8.08
N LEU A 63 19.45 15.66 7.49
CA LEU A 63 19.83 17.08 7.61
C LEU A 63 19.33 17.73 8.91
N LEU A 64 18.10 17.41 9.35
CA LEU A 64 17.45 18.05 10.50
C LEU A 64 17.32 17.12 11.72
N GLY A 65 17.70 15.85 11.62
CA GLY A 65 17.52 14.85 12.67
C GLY A 65 18.21 15.20 13.98
N GLY A 66 19.42 15.77 13.91
CA GLY A 66 20.20 16.15 15.10
C GLY A 66 19.56 17.27 15.94
N ALA A 67 18.89 18.23 15.29
CA ALA A 67 18.33 19.40 15.98
C ALA A 67 16.83 19.24 16.30
N TRP A 68 16.07 18.56 15.44
CA TRP A 68 14.60 18.52 15.49
C TRP A 68 14.02 17.14 15.81
N GLY A 69 14.86 16.10 15.95
CA GLY A 69 14.44 14.75 16.35
C GLY A 69 13.28 14.24 15.50
N VAL A 70 12.19 13.78 16.13
CA VAL A 70 11.00 13.23 15.45
C VAL A 70 10.32 14.23 14.50
N ARG A 71 10.39 15.54 14.80
CA ARG A 71 9.79 16.57 13.94
C ARG A 71 10.46 16.65 12.57
N SER A 72 11.73 16.25 12.45
CA SER A 72 12.43 16.15 11.16
C SER A 72 11.75 15.17 10.20
N ALA A 73 11.24 14.04 10.71
CA ALA A 73 10.48 13.08 9.91
C ALA A 73 9.13 13.66 9.47
N ALA A 74 8.44 14.41 10.33
CA ALA A 74 7.17 15.07 9.98
C ALA A 74 7.36 16.16 8.91
N VAL A 75 8.43 16.96 9.02
CA VAL A 75 8.85 17.92 7.97
C VAL A 75 9.21 17.17 6.69
N GLY A 76 9.93 16.05 6.80
CA GLY A 76 10.27 15.19 5.66
C GLY A 76 9.05 14.65 4.93
N VAL A 77 7.96 14.31 5.63
CA VAL A 77 6.68 13.93 5.01
C VAL A 77 6.06 15.10 4.25
N ALA A 78 6.06 16.31 4.83
CA ALA A 78 5.54 17.50 4.16
C ALA A 78 6.34 17.85 2.90
N VAL A 79 7.67 17.91 3.02
CA VAL A 79 8.59 18.19 1.91
C VAL A 79 8.54 17.08 0.85
N GLY A 80 8.56 15.82 1.29
CA GLY A 80 8.40 14.65 0.43
C GLY A 80 7.10 14.71 -0.37
N GLY A 81 6.00 15.12 0.26
CA GLY A 81 4.71 15.34 -0.41
C GLY A 81 4.80 16.37 -1.53
N CYS A 82 5.50 17.49 -1.31
CA CYS A 82 5.76 18.47 -2.36
C CYS A 82 6.65 17.89 -3.48
N LEU A 83 7.69 17.11 -3.14
CA LEU A 83 8.55 16.44 -4.10
C LEU A 83 7.78 15.49 -5.03
N MET A 84 6.77 14.80 -4.52
CA MET A 84 5.88 13.94 -5.32
C MET A 84 5.22 14.69 -6.48
N VAL A 85 4.82 15.94 -6.26
CA VAL A 85 4.22 16.80 -7.28
C VAL A 85 5.30 17.33 -8.22
N LEU A 86 6.42 17.80 -7.66
CA LEU A 86 7.54 18.38 -8.42
C LEU A 86 8.15 17.40 -9.44
N VAL A 87 8.29 16.12 -9.07
CA VAL A 87 8.85 15.10 -9.99
C VAL A 87 7.94 14.83 -11.19
N GLN A 88 6.63 15.02 -11.03
CA GLN A 88 5.67 14.80 -12.11
C GLN A 88 5.43 16.03 -12.99
N LEU A 89 5.65 17.23 -12.44
CA LEU A 89 5.42 18.52 -13.07
C LEU A 89 6.05 18.66 -14.47
N PRO A 90 7.34 18.30 -14.70
CA PRO A 90 7.96 18.42 -16.02
C PRO A 90 7.34 17.48 -17.06
N SER A 91 6.86 16.30 -16.65
CA SER A 91 6.18 15.37 -17.55
C SER A 91 4.79 15.89 -17.91
N LEU A 92 4.07 16.42 -16.92
CA LEU A 92 2.75 17.01 -17.08
C LEU A 92 2.82 18.26 -17.98
N TRP A 93 3.80 19.13 -17.74
CA TRP A 93 3.94 20.37 -18.48
C TRP A 93 4.34 20.12 -19.93
N ARG A 94 5.26 19.19 -20.20
CA ARG A 94 5.57 18.74 -21.57
C ARG A 94 4.35 18.19 -22.30
N GLN A 95 3.45 17.54 -21.59
CA GLN A 95 2.21 17.00 -22.16
C GLN A 95 1.16 18.09 -22.43
N LEU A 96 1.05 19.07 -21.54
CA LEU A 96 0.20 20.24 -21.76
C LEU A 96 0.74 21.12 -22.90
N ALA A 97 2.06 21.26 -22.99
CA ALA A 97 2.74 22.05 -24.03
C ALA A 97 2.74 21.35 -25.40
N SER A 98 2.75 20.01 -25.45
CA SER A 98 2.59 19.25 -26.70
C SER A 98 1.16 19.26 -27.24
N ARG A 99 0.20 19.91 -26.57
CA ARG A 99 -1.14 20.15 -27.11
C ARG A 99 -1.12 21.35 -28.05
N THR A 100 -0.80 21.11 -29.31
CA THR A 100 -1.35 21.90 -30.41
C THR A 100 -2.80 21.45 -30.65
N ALA A 101 -3.73 22.33 -30.30
CA ALA A 101 -5.19 22.23 -30.43
C ALA A 101 -5.94 21.30 -29.43
N PRO A 102 -7.04 21.78 -28.81
CA PRO A 102 -8.00 20.91 -28.18
C PRO A 102 -8.77 20.16 -29.28
N GLU A 103 -8.63 18.83 -29.34
CA GLU A 103 -9.62 18.03 -30.07
C GLU A 103 -10.99 18.27 -29.41
N PRO A 104 -12.03 18.63 -30.18
CA PRO A 104 -13.37 18.78 -29.64
C PRO A 104 -13.77 17.44 -29.05
N ALA A 105 -14.08 17.44 -27.75
CA ALA A 105 -14.58 16.26 -27.06
C ALA A 105 -15.82 15.77 -27.82
N VAL A 106 -15.71 14.61 -28.48
CA VAL A 106 -16.88 13.90 -28.98
C VAL A 106 -17.68 13.53 -27.74
N ALA A 107 -18.74 14.28 -27.49
CA ALA A 107 -19.71 14.02 -26.45
C ALA A 107 -20.49 12.75 -26.85
N GLY A 108 -19.90 11.58 -26.60
CA GLY A 108 -20.65 10.34 -26.51
C GLY A 108 -21.65 10.43 -25.36
N PRO A 109 -22.70 9.59 -25.33
CA PRO A 109 -23.83 9.69 -24.41
C PRO A 109 -23.39 9.51 -22.95
N ALA A 110 -22.93 10.59 -22.31
CA ALA A 110 -22.36 10.62 -20.97
C ALA A 110 -23.38 10.40 -19.83
N ALA A 111 -24.66 10.22 -20.18
CA ALA A 111 -25.75 10.09 -19.23
C ALA A 111 -25.89 8.66 -18.67
N GLU A 112 -25.69 7.61 -19.50
CA GLU A 112 -25.82 6.21 -19.06
C GLU A 112 -24.58 5.69 -18.31
N GLU A 113 -23.38 6.23 -18.60
CA GLU A 113 -22.15 5.80 -17.94
C GLU A 113 -21.92 6.44 -16.56
N ARG A 114 -22.60 7.56 -16.25
CA ARG A 114 -22.48 8.29 -14.98
C ARG A 114 -22.81 7.46 -13.74
N PRO A 115 -23.94 6.74 -13.66
CA PRO A 115 -24.27 5.93 -12.49
C PRO A 115 -23.29 4.76 -12.30
N MET A 116 -22.86 4.11 -13.40
CA MET A 116 -21.86 3.04 -13.37
C MET A 116 -20.50 3.56 -12.88
N ARG A 117 -20.08 4.75 -13.33
CA ARG A 117 -18.81 5.38 -12.93
C ARG A 117 -18.83 5.83 -11.48
N LEU A 118 -19.96 6.37 -11.00
CA LEU A 118 -20.15 6.73 -9.59
C LEU A 118 -20.14 5.49 -8.68
N ALA A 119 -20.82 4.42 -9.07
CA ALA A 119 -20.83 3.16 -8.31
C ALA A 119 -19.42 2.53 -8.21
N LEU A 120 -18.65 2.57 -9.30
CA LEU A 120 -17.25 2.10 -9.31
C LEU A 120 -16.35 2.95 -8.42
N ILE A 121 -16.45 4.28 -8.51
CA ILE A 121 -15.68 5.19 -7.65
C ILE A 121 -16.06 4.98 -6.19
N ALA A 122 -17.34 4.85 -5.88
CA ALA A 122 -17.83 4.59 -4.52
C ALA A 122 -17.31 3.26 -3.98
N ALA A 123 -17.31 2.18 -4.78
CA ALA A 123 -16.77 0.88 -4.38
C ALA A 123 -15.26 0.93 -4.10
N VAL A 124 -14.49 1.61 -4.95
CA VAL A 124 -13.04 1.81 -4.73
C VAL A 124 -12.77 2.64 -3.48
N LEU A 125 -13.56 3.69 -3.26
CA LEU A 125 -13.44 4.54 -2.08
C LEU A 125 -13.78 3.77 -0.81
N LEU A 126 -14.86 2.97 -0.83
CA LEU A 126 -15.27 2.11 0.27
C LEU A 126 -14.18 1.08 0.59
N PHE A 127 -13.59 0.44 -0.43
CA PHE A 127 -12.46 -0.47 -0.24
C PHE A 127 -11.26 0.22 0.41
N ALA A 128 -10.89 1.41 -0.07
CA ALA A 128 -9.81 2.19 0.51
C ALA A 128 -10.09 2.57 1.97
N LEU A 129 -11.33 2.95 2.29
CA LEU A 129 -11.77 3.28 3.64
C LEU A 129 -11.73 2.05 4.57
N CYS A 130 -12.19 0.89 4.12
CA CYS A 130 -12.10 -0.36 4.90
C CYS A 130 -10.65 -0.78 5.17
N ARG A 131 -9.76 -0.65 4.19
CA ARG A 131 -8.33 -0.93 4.42
C ARG A 131 -7.68 0.07 5.39
N GLN A 132 -8.06 1.33 5.30
CA GLN A 132 -7.55 2.37 6.19
C GLN A 132 -8.11 2.23 7.62
N SER A 133 -9.35 1.78 7.77
CA SER A 133 -9.97 1.56 9.09
C SER A 133 -9.27 0.45 9.86
N GLN A 134 -8.85 -0.65 9.20
CA GLN A 134 -8.06 -1.70 9.84
C GLN A 134 -6.81 -1.14 10.53
N VAL A 135 -6.03 -0.32 9.82
CA VAL A 135 -4.80 0.29 10.36
C VAL A 135 -5.10 1.26 11.50
N LEU A 136 -6.22 1.99 11.42
CA LEU A 136 -6.66 2.89 12.49
C LEU A 136 -7.06 2.11 13.74
N VAL A 137 -7.77 1.00 13.58
CA VAL A 137 -8.16 0.12 14.70
C VAL A 137 -6.93 -0.50 15.34
N GLU A 138 -5.99 -1.04 14.55
CA GLU A 138 -4.71 -1.57 15.06
C GLU A 138 -3.95 -0.51 15.86
N ARG A 139 -3.85 0.72 15.36
CA ARG A 139 -3.19 1.83 16.06
C ARG A 139 -3.93 2.27 17.31
N PHE A 140 -5.26 2.28 17.28
CA PHE A 140 -6.08 2.63 18.43
C PHE A 140 -5.88 1.60 19.55
N LEU A 141 -5.94 0.30 19.24
CA LEU A 141 -5.66 -0.77 20.19
C LEU A 141 -4.21 -0.74 20.68
N ALA A 142 -3.24 -0.47 19.81
CA ALA A 142 -1.83 -0.37 20.19
C ALA A 142 -1.48 0.88 21.01
N SER A 143 -2.33 1.90 20.99
CA SER A 143 -2.08 3.15 21.71
C SER A 143 -2.24 3.04 23.23
N SER A 144 -2.90 1.99 23.72
CA SER A 144 -3.00 1.67 25.15
C SER A 144 -1.84 0.80 25.65
N LEU A 145 -0.99 0.30 24.74
CA LEU A 145 0.20 -0.48 25.08
C LEU A 145 1.40 0.44 25.40
N PRO A 146 2.48 -0.09 26.02
CA PRO A 146 3.68 0.67 26.31
C PRO A 146 4.26 1.40 25.09
N ALA A 147 4.94 2.52 25.35
CA ALA A 147 5.61 3.30 24.31
C ALA A 147 6.52 2.38 23.47
N GLY A 148 6.43 2.51 22.14
CA GLY A 148 7.15 1.64 21.19
C GLY A 148 6.28 0.58 20.53
N ALA A 149 5.16 0.16 21.14
CA ALA A 149 4.29 -0.89 20.60
C ALA A 149 3.81 -0.63 19.16
N ILE A 150 3.39 0.60 18.85
CA ILE A 150 2.97 1.00 17.50
C ILE A 150 4.14 0.88 16.49
N SER A 151 5.36 1.20 16.91
CA SER A 151 6.56 1.08 16.08
C SER A 151 6.93 -0.38 15.84
N HIS A 152 6.87 -1.24 16.86
CA HIS A 152 7.11 -2.68 16.73
C HIS A 152 6.10 -3.32 15.77
N LEU A 153 4.80 -3.01 15.90
CA LEU A 153 3.76 -3.48 14.98
C LEU A 153 4.06 -3.08 13.53
N ASN A 154 4.40 -1.80 13.32
CA ASN A 154 4.70 -1.29 12.00
C ASN A 154 5.97 -1.91 11.39
N TYR A 155 7.03 -2.14 12.16
CA TYR A 155 8.25 -2.78 11.67
C TYR A 155 8.05 -4.26 11.38
N ALA A 156 7.41 -4.99 12.30
CA ALA A 156 7.08 -6.40 12.13
C ALA A 156 6.21 -6.62 10.88
N GLN A 157 5.18 -5.80 10.68
CA GLN A 157 4.30 -5.91 9.51
C GLN A 157 5.05 -5.70 8.19
N LYS A 158 5.94 -4.70 8.12
CA LYS A 158 6.71 -4.41 6.90
C LYS A 158 7.62 -5.57 6.51
N VAL A 159 8.32 -6.16 7.47
CA VAL A 159 9.23 -7.28 7.20
C VAL A 159 8.46 -8.56 6.90
N ALA A 160 7.39 -8.84 7.65
CA ALA A 160 6.55 -10.02 7.43
C ALA A 160 5.90 -10.05 6.04
N GLN A 161 5.61 -8.90 5.41
CA GLN A 161 4.96 -8.84 4.10
C GLN A 161 5.88 -9.15 2.91
N ILE A 162 7.20 -9.24 3.10
CA ILE A 162 8.16 -9.46 2.00
C ILE A 162 7.87 -10.79 1.26
N PRO A 163 7.74 -11.95 1.93
CA PRO A 163 7.41 -13.21 1.26
C PRO A 163 6.09 -13.20 0.51
N MET A 164 5.05 -12.61 1.11
CA MET A 164 3.74 -12.47 0.46
C MET A 164 3.85 -11.67 -0.84
N THR A 165 4.62 -10.58 -0.83
CA THR A 165 4.80 -9.73 -2.02
C THR A 165 5.48 -10.51 -3.15
N LEU A 166 6.51 -11.32 -2.83
CA LEU A 166 7.19 -12.16 -3.81
C LEU A 166 6.26 -13.23 -4.40
N SER A 167 5.43 -13.87 -3.56
CA SER A 167 4.47 -14.85 -4.04
C SER A 167 3.40 -14.25 -4.95
N LEU A 168 2.88 -13.06 -4.62
CA LEU A 168 1.92 -12.37 -5.47
C LEU A 168 2.52 -11.94 -6.82
N MET A 169 3.84 -11.75 -6.94
CA MET A 169 4.48 -11.52 -8.23
C MET A 169 4.33 -12.73 -9.16
N VAL A 170 4.43 -13.96 -8.63
CA VAL A 170 4.20 -15.21 -9.39
C VAL A 170 2.78 -15.20 -9.97
N CYS A 171 1.76 -14.92 -9.15
CA CYS A 171 0.37 -14.81 -9.61
C CYS A 171 0.18 -13.69 -10.65
N THR A 172 0.94 -12.60 -10.56
CA THR A 172 0.85 -11.47 -11.49
C THR A 172 1.37 -11.85 -12.87
N VAL A 173 2.45 -12.65 -12.94
CA VAL A 173 3.07 -13.08 -14.19
C VAL A 173 2.18 -14.08 -14.94
N THR A 174 1.50 -14.98 -14.23
CA THR A 174 0.61 -15.96 -14.89
C THR A 174 -0.77 -15.37 -15.26
N PHE A 175 -1.17 -14.25 -14.66
CA PHE A 175 -2.50 -13.66 -14.87
C PHE A 175 -2.89 -13.42 -16.35
N PRO A 176 -2.02 -12.87 -17.23
CA PRO A 176 -2.37 -12.68 -18.65
C PRO A 176 -2.68 -13.99 -19.39
N VAL A 177 -2.08 -15.12 -18.96
CA VAL A 177 -2.31 -16.44 -19.56
C VAL A 177 -3.69 -16.97 -19.17
N VAL A 178 -4.09 -16.78 -17.92
CA VAL A 178 -5.43 -17.14 -17.43
C VAL A 178 -6.51 -16.30 -18.11
N ALA A 179 -6.29 -14.99 -18.24
CA ALA A 179 -7.23 -14.09 -18.91
C ALA A 179 -7.44 -14.46 -20.39
N ARG A 180 -6.37 -14.87 -21.09
CA ARG A 180 -6.47 -15.35 -22.49
C ARG A 180 -7.25 -16.67 -22.58
N ALA A 181 -6.94 -17.65 -21.74
CA ALA A 181 -7.67 -18.93 -21.74
C ALA A 181 -9.18 -18.77 -21.48
N LEU A 182 -9.55 -17.85 -20.58
CA LEU A 182 -10.95 -17.50 -20.35
C LEU A 182 -11.61 -16.80 -21.55
N ALA A 183 -10.88 -15.91 -22.23
CA ALA A 183 -11.36 -15.24 -23.44
C ALA A 183 -11.55 -16.21 -24.62
N ASP A 184 -10.70 -17.24 -24.70
CA ASP A 184 -10.76 -18.30 -25.71
C ASP A 184 -11.85 -19.35 -25.41
N GLY A 185 -12.59 -19.21 -24.30
CA GLY A 185 -13.66 -20.13 -23.89
C GLY A 185 -13.18 -21.45 -23.26
N ASP A 186 -11.86 -21.62 -23.08
CA ASP A 186 -11.24 -22.82 -22.51
C ASP A 186 -11.20 -22.75 -20.98
N THR A 187 -12.37 -22.95 -20.37
CA THR A 187 -12.59 -22.83 -18.93
C THR A 187 -11.83 -23.88 -18.11
N GLU A 188 -11.66 -25.09 -18.64
CA GLU A 188 -10.88 -26.15 -17.99
C GLU A 188 -9.39 -25.77 -17.93
N ARG A 189 -8.81 -25.31 -19.05
CA ARG A 189 -7.42 -24.85 -19.06
C ARG A 189 -7.20 -23.65 -18.15
N ALA A 190 -8.16 -22.72 -18.09
CA ALA A 190 -8.11 -21.60 -17.15
C ALA A 190 -8.14 -22.09 -15.69
N ARG A 191 -9.01 -23.04 -15.35
CA ARG A 191 -9.12 -23.62 -14.01
C ARG A 191 -7.82 -24.32 -13.58
N THR A 192 -7.29 -25.23 -14.40
CA THR A 192 -6.05 -25.95 -14.07
C THR A 192 -4.87 -24.98 -13.88
N ARG A 193 -4.83 -23.88 -14.64
CA ARG A 193 -3.81 -22.83 -14.48
C ARG A 193 -3.94 -22.10 -13.15
N VAL A 194 -5.15 -21.68 -12.79
CA VAL A 194 -5.41 -21.01 -11.51
C VAL A 194 -5.07 -21.91 -10.33
N GLU A 195 -5.47 -23.19 -10.38
CA GLU A 195 -5.13 -24.17 -9.33
C GLU A 195 -3.61 -24.31 -9.18
N ARG A 196 -2.88 -24.43 -10.30
CA ARG A 196 -1.41 -24.52 -10.28
C ARG A 196 -0.75 -23.25 -9.72
N ASP A 197 -1.24 -22.08 -10.12
CA ASP A 197 -0.73 -20.81 -9.61
C ASP A 197 -0.99 -20.66 -8.11
N LEU A 198 -2.15 -21.10 -7.63
CA LEU A 198 -2.50 -21.06 -6.21
C LEU A 198 -1.62 -21.99 -5.39
N VAL A 199 -1.35 -23.20 -5.88
CA VAL A 199 -0.43 -24.15 -5.25
C VAL A 199 0.99 -23.57 -5.22
N LEU A 200 1.50 -23.06 -6.35
CA LEU A 200 2.83 -22.45 -6.41
C LEU A 200 2.95 -21.23 -5.48
N ALA A 201 1.94 -20.35 -5.49
CA ALA A 201 1.90 -19.19 -4.61
C ALA A 201 1.88 -19.60 -3.13
N SER A 202 1.11 -20.63 -2.79
CA SER A 202 1.04 -21.18 -1.43
C SER A 202 2.37 -21.79 -1.02
N CYS A 203 3.03 -22.56 -1.88
CA CYS A 203 4.36 -23.11 -1.61
C CYS A 203 5.40 -22.02 -1.35
N VAL A 204 5.41 -20.95 -2.16
CA VAL A 204 6.33 -19.81 -2.01
C VAL A 204 6.06 -19.06 -0.70
N VAL A 205 4.79 -18.82 -0.34
CA VAL A 205 4.47 -18.16 0.91
C VAL A 205 4.76 -19.03 2.11
N LEU A 206 4.46 -20.32 2.06
CA LEU A 206 4.74 -21.22 3.18
C LEU A 206 6.25 -21.37 3.42
N SER A 207 7.07 -21.43 2.36
CA SER A 207 8.53 -21.46 2.52
C SER A 207 9.08 -20.13 3.04
N GLY A 208 8.57 -19.00 2.55
CA GLY A 208 8.97 -17.71 3.07
C GLY A 208 8.47 -17.43 4.49
N MET A 209 7.28 -17.92 4.83
CA MET A 209 6.72 -17.87 6.17
C MET A 209 7.55 -18.68 7.15
N SER A 210 7.98 -19.91 6.78
CA SER A 210 8.84 -20.71 7.65
C SER A 210 10.18 -20.03 7.89
N ALA A 211 10.78 -19.41 6.86
CA ALA A 211 11.99 -18.60 7.01
C ALA A 211 11.77 -17.39 7.93
N VAL A 212 10.68 -16.64 7.76
CA VAL A 212 10.33 -15.49 8.61
C VAL A 212 10.13 -15.92 10.06
N VAL A 213 9.44 -17.03 10.30
CA VAL A 213 9.18 -17.51 11.68
C VAL A 213 10.46 -18.00 12.36
N ALA A 214 11.28 -18.77 11.63
CA ALA A 214 12.53 -19.32 12.13
C ALA A 214 13.58 -18.23 12.38
N CYS A 215 13.78 -17.33 11.42
CA CYS A 215 14.80 -16.30 11.44
C CYS A 215 14.32 -14.94 11.97
N ALA A 216 13.15 -14.92 12.64
CA ALA A 216 12.53 -13.67 13.05
C ALA A 216 13.44 -12.73 13.85
N PRO A 217 14.09 -13.17 14.95
CA PRO A 217 14.94 -12.28 15.73
C PRO A 217 16.16 -11.81 14.94
N GLN A 218 16.79 -12.68 14.14
CA GLN A 218 17.97 -12.33 13.35
C GLN A 218 17.65 -11.29 12.27
N MET A 219 16.48 -11.40 11.61
CA MET A 219 16.03 -10.43 10.63
C MET A 219 15.80 -9.06 11.25
N ILE A 220 15.12 -9.00 12.40
CA ILE A 220 14.85 -7.74 13.10
C ILE A 220 16.13 -7.14 13.66
N GLU A 221 17.03 -7.96 14.23
CA GLU A 221 18.31 -7.53 14.74
C GLU A 221 19.15 -6.86 13.66
N LEU A 222 19.33 -7.53 12.52
CA LEU A 222 20.13 -7.02 11.40
C LEU A 222 19.55 -5.73 10.80
N LEU A 223 18.22 -5.62 10.75
CA LEU A 223 17.55 -4.47 10.14
C LEU A 223 17.42 -3.28 11.09
N PHE A 224 17.16 -3.50 12.37
CA PHE A 224 16.68 -2.45 13.27
C PHE A 224 17.50 -2.27 14.56
N GLN A 225 18.23 -3.27 15.05
CA GLN A 225 18.91 -3.19 16.35
C GLN A 225 20.15 -2.31 16.32
N ARG A 226 19.94 -0.99 16.42
CA ARG A 226 20.97 0.04 16.42
C ARG A 226 20.52 1.23 17.29
N GLY A 227 21.46 1.79 18.06
CA GLY A 227 21.24 3.01 18.85
C GLY A 227 20.11 2.84 19.86
N ALA A 228 18.99 3.53 19.65
CA ALA A 228 17.83 3.53 20.55
C ALA A 228 16.96 2.26 20.47
N PHE A 229 17.23 1.35 19.53
CA PHE A 229 16.51 0.09 19.40
C PHE A 229 17.28 -1.04 20.08
N THR A 230 16.77 -1.51 21.21
CA THR A 230 17.44 -2.46 22.10
C THR A 230 17.17 -3.92 21.73
N ALA A 231 17.89 -4.85 22.35
CA ALA A 231 17.63 -6.28 22.18
C ALA A 231 16.22 -6.70 22.69
N ALA A 232 15.68 -6.01 23.69
CA ALA A 232 14.31 -6.23 24.16
C ALA A 232 13.28 -5.85 23.08
N ASP A 233 13.52 -4.73 22.39
CA ASP A 233 12.70 -4.27 21.27
C ASP A 233 12.74 -5.26 20.08
N THR A 234 13.91 -5.84 19.81
CA THR A 234 14.09 -6.91 18.82
C THR A 234 13.25 -8.12 19.17
N ALA A 235 13.32 -8.61 20.41
CA ALA A 235 12.55 -9.77 20.85
C ALA A 235 11.03 -9.52 20.76
N ALA A 236 10.56 -8.36 21.21
CA ALA A 236 9.16 -7.97 21.12
C ALA A 236 8.67 -7.90 19.66
N THR A 237 9.43 -7.24 18.79
CA THR A 237 9.10 -7.09 17.36
C THR A 237 9.12 -8.44 16.64
N ALA A 238 10.07 -9.32 16.96
CA ALA A 238 10.16 -10.67 16.39
C ALA A 238 8.96 -11.53 16.77
N GLY A 239 8.47 -11.42 18.02
CA GLY A 239 7.24 -12.08 18.46
C GLY A 239 6.03 -11.64 17.64
N VAL A 240 5.85 -10.32 17.46
CA VAL A 240 4.78 -9.75 16.63
C VAL A 240 4.92 -10.19 15.17
N MET A 241 6.15 -10.26 14.64
CA MET A 241 6.41 -10.70 13.27
C MET A 241 5.97 -12.15 13.02
N ARG A 242 6.20 -13.05 13.99
CA ARG A 242 5.73 -14.44 13.93
C ARG A 242 4.21 -14.53 13.90
N VAL A 243 3.51 -13.70 14.68
CA VAL A 243 2.05 -13.64 14.68
C VAL A 243 1.53 -13.14 13.32
N TYR A 244 2.11 -12.08 12.76
CA TYR A 244 1.75 -11.62 11.41
C TYR A 244 2.00 -12.69 10.34
N ALA A 245 3.05 -13.51 10.51
CA ALA A 245 3.37 -14.56 9.55
C ALA A 245 2.23 -15.59 9.39
N LEU A 246 1.46 -15.87 10.46
CA LEU A 246 0.31 -16.77 10.40
C LEU A 246 -0.79 -16.28 9.45
N GLY A 247 -0.94 -14.95 9.29
CA GLY A 247 -1.91 -14.35 8.40
C GLY A 247 -1.49 -14.26 6.92
N LEU A 248 -0.20 -14.50 6.61
CA LEU A 248 0.35 -14.31 5.26
C LEU A 248 -0.31 -15.22 4.22
N LEU A 249 -0.57 -16.48 4.58
CA LEU A 249 -1.19 -17.44 3.66
C LEU A 249 -2.58 -16.97 3.24
N GLY A 250 -3.43 -16.62 4.21
CA GLY A 250 -4.78 -16.11 3.96
C GLY A 250 -4.76 -14.85 3.08
N GLN A 251 -3.93 -13.87 3.44
CA GLN A 251 -3.79 -12.64 2.64
C GLN A 251 -3.32 -12.90 1.20
N THR A 252 -2.45 -13.89 1.00
CA THR A 252 -1.97 -14.27 -0.33
C THR A 252 -3.06 -14.92 -1.16
N LEU A 253 -3.81 -15.86 -0.57
CA LEU A 253 -4.93 -16.54 -1.22
C LEU A 253 -6.01 -15.54 -1.62
N VAL A 254 -6.40 -14.63 -0.73
CA VAL A 254 -7.36 -13.56 -1.03
C VAL A 254 -6.83 -12.69 -2.17
N GLY A 255 -5.56 -12.26 -2.11
CA GLY A 255 -4.94 -11.44 -3.15
C GLY A 255 -4.89 -12.13 -4.53
N ALA A 256 -4.68 -13.45 -4.57
CA ALA A 256 -4.68 -14.24 -5.80
C ALA A 256 -6.10 -14.46 -6.35
N LEU A 257 -7.05 -14.85 -5.49
CA LEU A 257 -8.41 -15.18 -5.86
C LEU A 257 -9.20 -13.95 -6.35
N VAL A 258 -8.99 -12.78 -5.74
CA VAL A 258 -9.62 -11.53 -6.16
C VAL A 258 -9.32 -11.21 -7.63
N ARG A 259 -8.10 -11.48 -8.11
CA ARG A 259 -7.71 -11.23 -9.50
C ARG A 259 -8.45 -12.16 -10.46
N CYS A 260 -8.57 -13.45 -10.11
CA CYS A 260 -9.30 -14.45 -10.88
C CYS A 260 -10.80 -14.12 -10.95
N TYR A 261 -11.35 -13.60 -9.86
CA TYR A 261 -12.75 -13.17 -9.81
C TYR A 261 -13.03 -11.99 -10.76
N PHE A 262 -12.16 -10.98 -10.76
CA PHE A 262 -12.31 -9.82 -11.65
C PHE A 262 -12.11 -10.15 -13.14
N SER A 263 -11.28 -11.14 -13.48
CA SER A 263 -11.15 -11.60 -14.88
C SER A 263 -12.37 -12.35 -15.40
N ALA A 264 -13.18 -12.97 -14.54
CA ALA A 264 -14.34 -13.77 -14.93
C ALA A 264 -15.61 -12.94 -15.23
N GLY A 265 -15.53 -11.60 -15.24
CA GLY A 265 -16.67 -10.72 -15.54
C GLY A 265 -17.82 -10.78 -14.51
N ARG A 266 -17.59 -11.37 -13.33
CA ARG A 266 -18.61 -11.62 -12.30
C ARG A 266 -18.94 -10.36 -11.48
N PRO A 267 -20.16 -10.28 -10.90
CA PRO A 267 -20.69 -9.09 -10.25
C PRO A 267 -19.74 -8.45 -9.22
N ARG A 268 -19.52 -7.14 -9.37
CA ARG A 268 -18.50 -6.33 -8.67
C ARG A 268 -18.70 -6.18 -7.15
N TRP A 269 -19.78 -6.72 -6.59
CA TRP A 269 -20.19 -6.55 -5.19
C TRP A 269 -19.81 -7.73 -4.28
N TYR A 270 -19.53 -8.92 -4.83
CA TYR A 270 -19.11 -10.08 -4.03
C TYR A 270 -17.79 -9.89 -3.27
N PRO A 271 -16.73 -9.27 -3.85
CA PRO A 271 -15.48 -9.02 -3.10
C PRO A 271 -15.70 -8.10 -1.89
N VAL A 272 -16.63 -7.15 -2.01
CA VAL A 272 -17.02 -6.24 -0.93
C VAL A 272 -17.72 -7.02 0.20
N GLY A 273 -18.58 -7.99 -0.15
CA GLY A 273 -19.26 -8.85 0.83
C GLY A 273 -18.33 -9.80 1.57
N VAL A 274 -17.39 -10.44 0.87
CA VAL A 274 -16.40 -11.35 1.47
C VAL A 274 -15.46 -10.60 2.43
N MET A 275 -15.03 -9.39 2.06
CA MET A 275 -14.20 -8.56 2.94
C MET A 275 -14.99 -7.96 4.12
N ALA A 276 -16.27 -7.61 3.94
CA ALA A 276 -17.13 -7.18 5.06
C ALA A 276 -17.33 -8.29 6.10
N ALA A 277 -17.27 -9.55 5.67
CA ALA A 277 -17.27 -10.71 6.55
C ALA A 277 -15.91 -10.98 7.23
N GLY A 278 -14.86 -10.20 6.91
CA GLY A 278 -13.54 -10.32 7.53
C GLY A 278 -12.64 -11.40 6.95
N ILE A 279 -12.92 -11.86 5.72
CA ILE A 279 -12.08 -12.82 4.96
C ILE A 279 -11.23 -12.07 3.93
#